data_AF-A0A537MZK3-F1
#
_entry.id   AF-A0A537MZK3-F1
#
_cell.length_a   1.000
_cell.length_b   1.000
_cell.length_c   1.000
_cell.angle_alpha   90.00
_cell.angle_beta   90.00
_cell.angle_gamma   90.00
#
_symmetry.space_group_name_H-M   'P 1'
#
loop_
_entity.id
_entity.type
_entity.pdbx_description
1 polymer ?
#
loop_
_entity_poly.entity_id
_entity_poly.type
_entity_poly.pdbx_seq_one_letter_code
_entity_poly.pdbx_strand_id
1 'polypeptide(L)'
;CADRLLDVSRETLARQIWDEVAVVTGLPSAMPPWQIVRERRATFAATPAENAKRPGAATAWSNLALAGDWTATGLPATIEGAIRSGNRAADLLSRS
;
A
#
# COMPACT_ATOMS: atom_id res chain seq x y z
N CYS A 1 8.74 10.08 -6.37
CA CYS A 1 8.86 8.62 -6.32
C CYS A 1 10.23 8.26 -5.75
N ALA A 2 10.37 7.18 -4.99
CA ALA A 2 11.63 6.77 -4.37
C ALA A 2 12.60 6.09 -5.36
N ASP A 3 12.37 6.22 -6.66
CA ASP A 3 13.10 5.53 -7.73
C ASP A 3 14.62 5.73 -7.65
N ARG A 4 15.06 6.93 -7.23
CA ARG A 4 16.48 7.25 -7.00
C ARG A 4 17.19 6.32 -5.99
N LEU A 5 16.44 5.65 -5.12
CA LEU A 5 16.98 4.74 -4.10
C LEU A 5 17.08 3.29 -4.60
N LEU A 6 16.55 2.99 -5.79
CA LEU A 6 16.59 1.64 -6.36
C LEU A 6 18.02 1.24 -6.78
N ASP A 7 18.84 2.22 -7.17
CA ASP A 7 20.20 2.00 -7.69
C ASP A 7 21.28 2.05 -6.60
N VAL A 8 20.92 2.45 -5.38
CA VAL A 8 21.82 2.42 -4.22
C VAL A 8 21.97 0.97 -3.73
N SER A 9 23.16 0.56 -3.28
CA SER A 9 23.33 -0.75 -2.63
C SER A 9 22.48 -0.84 -1.35
N ARG A 10 22.10 -2.06 -0.95
CA ARG A 10 21.24 -2.24 0.24
C ARG A 10 21.98 -1.85 1.51
N GLU A 11 23.26 -2.15 1.57
CA GLU A 11 24.17 -1.90 2.69
C GLU A 11 24.36 -0.40 2.91
N THR A 12 24.57 0.37 1.84
CA THR A 12 24.71 1.82 1.93
C THR A 12 23.41 2.47 2.38
N LEU A 13 22.27 2.02 1.82
CA LEU A 13 20.96 2.54 2.20
C LEU A 13 20.62 2.22 3.66
N ALA A 14 20.87 0.98 4.10
CA ALA A 14 20.63 0.56 5.48
C ALA A 14 21.45 1.38 6.47
N ARG A 15 22.73 1.62 6.16
CA ARG A 15 23.63 2.44 7.00
C ARG A 15 23.15 3.88 7.10
N GLN A 16 22.80 4.51 5.99
CA GLN A 16 22.28 5.88 5.97
C GLN A 16 21.01 6.02 6.82
N ILE A 17 20.06 5.09 6.66
CA ILE A 17 18.82 5.08 7.46
C ILE A 17 19.15 4.89 8.95
N TRP A 18 20.05 3.97 9.28
CA TRP A 18 20.41 3.70 10.68
C TRP A 18 21.14 4.87 11.33
N ASP A 19 22.04 5.55 10.62
CA ASP A 19 22.73 6.74 11.13
C ASP A 19 21.71 7.83 11.53
N GLU A 20 20.69 8.07 10.71
CA GLU A 20 19.61 9.01 11.03
C GLU A 20 18.78 8.55 12.24
N VAL A 21 18.41 7.27 12.30
CA VAL A 21 17.64 6.69 13.42
C VAL A 21 18.43 6.77 14.72
N ALA A 22 19.71 6.41 14.72
CA ALA A 22 20.57 6.45 15.89
C ALA A 22 20.69 7.87 16.46
N VAL A 23 20.82 8.88 15.59
CA VAL A 23 20.83 10.29 16.01
C VAL A 23 19.52 10.70 16.67
N VAL A 24 18.37 10.39 16.06
CA VAL A 24 17.05 10.80 16.56
C VAL A 24 16.66 10.07 17.85
N THR A 25 17.06 8.81 17.99
CA THR A 25 16.67 7.94 19.11
C THR A 25 17.70 7.88 20.24
N GLY A 26 18.93 8.34 20.01
CA GLY A 26 20.04 8.19 20.95
C GLY A 26 20.55 6.75 21.07
N LEU A 27 20.17 5.87 20.14
CA LEU A 27 20.63 4.48 20.11
C LEU A 27 22.09 4.37 19.64
N PRO A 28 22.80 3.27 19.95
CA PRO A 28 24.15 3.05 19.46
C PRO A 28 24.23 3.05 17.93
N SER A 29 25.36 3.51 17.40
CA SER A 29 25.66 3.45 15.96
C SER A 29 25.84 2.02 15.44
N ALA A 30 25.98 1.04 16.33
CA ALA A 30 26.00 -0.37 15.98
C ALA A 30 24.66 -0.78 15.36
N MET A 31 24.70 -1.21 14.11
CA MET A 31 23.50 -1.54 13.35
C MET A 31 22.91 -2.88 13.81
N PRO A 32 21.61 -2.95 14.13
CA PRO A 32 20.94 -4.21 14.44
C PRO A 32 20.82 -5.09 13.18
N PRO A 33 20.38 -6.36 13.31
CA PRO A 33 19.96 -7.15 12.16
C PRO A 33 18.95 -6.38 11.31
N TRP A 34 19.15 -6.35 10.00
CA TRP A 34 18.40 -5.50 9.10
C TRP A 34 18.06 -6.22 7.80
N GLN A 35 16.99 -5.77 7.16
CA GLN A 35 16.60 -6.18 5.82
C GLN A 35 15.95 -5.01 5.10
N ILE A 36 16.44 -4.69 3.90
CA ILE A 36 15.80 -3.72 3.01
C ILE A 36 14.90 -4.46 2.02
N VAL A 37 13.61 -4.15 2.05
CA VAL A 37 12.60 -4.65 1.10
C VAL A 37 12.31 -3.56 0.07
N ARG A 38 12.39 -3.90 -1.23
CA ARG A 38 12.09 -2.98 -2.34
C ARG A 38 10.97 -3.55 -3.18
N GLU A 39 9.84 -2.86 -3.19
CA GLU A 39 8.67 -3.27 -3.96
C GLU A 39 8.33 -2.19 -5.00
N ARG A 40 8.73 -2.43 -6.26
CA ARG A 40 8.53 -1.47 -7.37
C ARG A 40 7.07 -1.10 -7.62
N ARG A 41 6.15 -1.96 -7.18
CA ARG A 41 4.69 -1.77 -7.35
C ARG A 41 3.97 -1.74 -6.00
N ALA A 42 4.65 -1.26 -4.95
CA ALA A 42 4.09 -1.19 -3.61
C ALA A 42 2.82 -0.34 -3.50
N THR A 43 2.69 0.69 -4.34
CA THR A 43 1.55 1.59 -4.33
C THR A 43 1.08 1.87 -5.75
N PHE A 44 -0.25 1.88 -5.94
CA PHE A 44 -0.84 2.43 -7.14
C PHE A 44 -0.53 3.93 -7.22
N ALA A 45 -0.37 4.47 -8.42
CA ALA A 45 -0.14 5.89 -8.57
C ALA A 45 -1.36 6.66 -8.04
N ALA A 46 -1.14 7.55 -7.09
CA ALA A 46 -2.16 8.39 -6.47
C ALA A 46 -2.54 9.56 -7.39
N THR A 47 -2.99 9.26 -8.60
CA THR A 47 -3.44 10.26 -9.58
C THR A 47 -4.96 10.19 -9.75
N PRO A 48 -5.63 11.31 -10.10
CA PRO A 48 -7.05 11.29 -10.42
C PRO A 48 -7.39 10.33 -11.56
N ALA A 49 -6.53 10.22 -12.57
CA ALA A 49 -6.70 9.33 -13.71
C ALA A 49 -6.67 7.85 -13.31
N GLU A 50 -5.76 7.43 -12.43
CA GLU A 50 -5.74 6.06 -11.90
C GLU A 50 -6.91 5.80 -10.95
N ASN A 51 -7.30 6.78 -10.14
CA ASN A 51 -8.46 6.65 -9.26
C ASN A 51 -9.77 6.42 -10.04
N ALA A 52 -9.93 7.09 -11.19
CA ALA A 52 -11.08 6.93 -12.08
C ALA A 52 -11.20 5.52 -12.70
N LYS A 53 -10.11 4.75 -12.74
CA LYS A 53 -10.11 3.37 -13.28
C LYS A 53 -10.59 2.32 -12.27
N ARG A 54 -10.75 2.69 -10.99
CA ARG A 54 -11.12 1.74 -9.94
C ARG A 54 -12.57 1.28 -10.14
N PRO A 55 -12.84 -0.04 -10.22
CA PRO A 55 -14.19 -0.53 -10.41
C PRO A 55 -15.02 -0.43 -9.13
N GLY A 56 -16.34 -0.38 -9.25
CA GLY A 56 -17.25 -0.59 -8.12
C GLY A 56 -17.25 -2.05 -7.63
N ALA A 57 -17.93 -2.30 -6.52
CA ALA A 57 -18.03 -3.64 -5.93
C ALA A 57 -18.94 -4.60 -6.72
N ALA A 58 -19.94 -4.08 -7.44
CA ALA A 58 -20.89 -4.90 -8.20
C ALA A 58 -20.27 -5.38 -9.52
N THR A 59 -20.55 -6.64 -9.88
CA THR A 59 -20.19 -7.21 -11.18
C THR A 59 -21.44 -7.58 -11.98
N ALA A 60 -21.26 -8.14 -13.18
CA ALA A 60 -22.37 -8.65 -13.99
C ALA A 60 -23.00 -9.94 -13.42
N TRP A 61 -22.34 -10.61 -12.49
CA TRP A 61 -22.81 -11.87 -11.90
C TRP A 61 -23.42 -11.64 -10.52
N SER A 62 -24.57 -12.25 -10.25
CA SER A 62 -25.29 -12.10 -8.97
C SER A 62 -24.55 -12.70 -7.78
N ASN A 63 -23.61 -13.62 -8.01
CA ASN A 63 -22.83 -14.32 -7.00
C ASN A 63 -21.35 -13.92 -6.97
N LEU A 64 -20.97 -12.82 -7.63
CA LEU A 64 -19.60 -12.31 -7.63
C LEU A 64 -19.57 -10.82 -7.33
N ALA A 65 -18.80 -10.43 -6.30
CA ALA A 65 -18.54 -9.05 -5.93
C ALA A 65 -17.04 -8.81 -5.79
N LEU A 66 -16.60 -7.58 -6.06
CA LEU A 66 -15.21 -7.14 -5.89
C LEU A 66 -15.03 -6.47 -4.53
N ALA A 67 -13.92 -6.79 -3.86
CA ALA A 67 -13.54 -6.18 -2.60
C ALA A 67 -12.04 -5.87 -2.57
N GLY A 68 -11.68 -4.79 -1.86
CA GLY A 68 -10.31 -4.34 -1.66
C GLY A 68 -10.18 -2.83 -1.75
N ASP A 69 -9.07 -2.29 -1.24
CA ASP A 69 -8.73 -0.87 -1.27
C ASP A 69 -8.50 -0.32 -2.69
N TRP A 70 -8.23 -1.20 -3.65
CA TRP A 70 -8.12 -0.91 -5.08
C TRP A 70 -9.48 -0.70 -5.80
N THR A 71 -10.60 -0.96 -5.13
CA THR A 71 -11.95 -0.67 -5.66
C THR A 71 -12.33 0.80 -5.44
N ALA A 72 -13.42 1.25 -6.06
CA ALA A 72 -13.94 2.61 -5.93
C ALA A 72 -14.64 2.83 -4.57
N THR A 73 -13.83 2.91 -3.50
CA THR A 73 -14.29 3.07 -2.11
C THR A 73 -14.61 4.52 -1.73
N GLY A 74 -14.21 5.48 -2.57
CA GLY A 74 -14.24 6.92 -2.27
C GLY A 74 -13.12 7.37 -1.31
N LEU A 75 -12.25 6.47 -0.89
CA LEU A 75 -11.06 6.73 -0.07
C LEU A 75 -9.79 6.45 -0.88
N PRO A 76 -8.62 6.98 -0.47
CA PRO A 76 -7.34 6.47 -0.95
C PRO A 76 -7.21 4.96 -0.70
N ALA A 77 -6.23 4.30 -1.32
CA ALA A 77 -5.99 2.87 -1.10
C ALA A 77 -5.43 2.66 0.31
N THR A 78 -6.32 2.49 1.29
CA THR A 78 -6.01 2.32 2.71
C THR A 78 -6.76 1.13 3.29
N ILE A 79 -6.37 0.75 4.51
CA ILE A 79 -7.02 -0.31 5.27
C ILE A 79 -8.52 -0.01 5.47
N GLU A 80 -8.89 1.23 5.79
CA GLU A 80 -10.28 1.65 5.95
C GLU A 80 -11.06 1.53 4.62
N GLY A 81 -10.40 1.84 3.50
CA GLY A 81 -10.92 1.61 2.16
C GLY A 81 -11.22 0.12 1.92
N ALA A 82 -10.26 -0.76 2.22
CA ALA A 82 -10.45 -2.21 2.09
C ALA A 82 -11.61 -2.72 2.95
N ILE A 83 -11.70 -2.30 4.21
CA ILE A 83 -12.78 -2.69 5.14
C ILE A 83 -14.13 -2.22 4.59
N ARG A 84 -14.25 -0.94 4.20
CA ARG A 84 -15.48 -0.39 3.63
C ARG A 84 -15.91 -1.13 2.35
N SER A 85 -14.95 -1.46 1.50
CA SER A 85 -15.17 -2.23 0.28
C SER A 85 -15.72 -3.63 0.58
N GLY A 86 -15.10 -4.34 1.54
CA GLY A 86 -15.52 -5.67 1.96
C GLY A 86 -16.95 -5.69 2.48
N ASN A 87 -17.32 -4.74 3.34
CA ASN A 87 -18.69 -4.61 3.83
C ASN A 87 -19.68 -4.40 2.68
N ARG A 88 -19.34 -3.55 1.70
CA ARG A 88 -20.22 -3.31 0.55
C ARG A 88 -20.36 -4.54 -0.36
N ALA A 89 -19.29 -5.32 -0.54
CA ALA A 89 -19.36 -6.57 -1.28
C ALA A 89 -20.26 -7.60 -0.57
N ALA A 90 -20.17 -7.72 0.74
CA ALA A 90 -21.04 -8.59 1.54
C ALA A 90 -22.51 -8.16 1.49
N ASP A 91 -22.79 -6.85 1.57
CA ASP A 91 -24.14 -6.30 1.41
C ASP A 91 -24.75 -6.63 0.04
N LEU A 92 -23.94 -6.66 -1.02
CA LEU A 92 -24.42 -7.01 -2.37
C LEU A 92 -24.79 -8.49 -2.47
N LEU A 93 -24.02 -9.38 -1.87
CA LEU A 93 -24.24 -10.84 -1.91
C LEU A 93 -25.32 -11.32 -0.93
N SER A 94 -25.63 -10.54 0.10
CA SER A 94 -26.68 -10.87 1.08
C SER A 94 -28.07 -10.39 0.66
N ARG A 95 -28.16 -9.51 -0.35
CA ARG A 95 -29.42 -8.99 -0.90
C ARG A 95 -29.89 -9.70 -2.17
N SER A 96 -29.13 -10.70 -2.64
CA SER A 96 -29.42 -11.51 -3.83
C SER A 96 -30.15 -12.80 -3.52
#